data_AF-A0A533B7A2-F1
#
_entry.id   AF-A0A533B7A2-F1
#
_cell.length_a   1.000
_cell.length_b   1.000
_cell.length_c   1.000
_cell.angle_alpha   90.00
_cell.angle_beta   90.00
_cell.angle_gamma   90.00
#
_symmetry.space_group_name_H-M   'P 1'
#
loop_
_entity.id
_entity.type
_entity.pdbx_description
1 polymer ?
#
loop_
_entity_poly.entity_id
_entity_poly.type
_entity_poly.pdbx_seq_one_letter_code
_entity_poly.pdbx_strand_id
1 'polypeptide(L)'
;MLPIKIVLLCACLLVTVSSYGQTPTPVVPTDKPNQHNSSPHENPATDTRGTEETPLIIKVLPPANNEEPTNNSSKNKKSESADWWWDKSPEILLALATIGLWIVTWQLVKGAQDTAKRQLMAYVWLDTFIKPYPSVNPDCYAVSLIVTNGGKTWARNLTIQKDMIQQELGDESDPFDLMEQPIGLPMVLGPGQTHELQLGVVERPDVQKLAKGEIRRAYVAVARYQDTLSPAIIRQTQLSRRLNGDMQGGVSFGWLPTHNCADEDCP
;
A
#
# COMPACT_ATOMS: atom_id res chain seq x y z
N MET A 1 -44.37 13.89 -23.38
CA MET A 1 -44.48 13.69 -21.92
C MET A 1 -43.72 12.42 -21.58
N LEU A 2 -42.51 12.54 -21.03
CA LEU A 2 -41.77 11.37 -20.56
C LEU A 2 -42.57 10.75 -19.40
N PRO A 3 -42.83 9.43 -19.37
CA PRO A 3 -43.59 8.84 -18.29
C PRO A 3 -42.83 9.03 -16.98
N ILE A 4 -43.48 9.67 -16.00
CA ILE A 4 -42.95 9.96 -14.65
C ILE A 4 -42.29 8.73 -14.01
N LYS A 5 -42.70 7.52 -14.39
CA LYS A 5 -42.11 6.25 -13.94
C LYS A 5 -40.68 6.01 -14.42
N ILE A 6 -40.28 6.43 -15.63
CA ILE A 6 -38.88 6.32 -16.11
C ILE A 6 -37.98 7.26 -15.32
N VAL A 7 -38.45 8.48 -15.06
CA VAL A 7 -37.68 9.47 -14.27
C VAL A 7 -37.47 8.96 -12.84
N LEU A 8 -38.49 8.32 -12.24
CA LEU A 8 -38.36 7.73 -10.91
C LEU A 8 -37.40 6.53 -10.87
N LEU A 9 -37.43 5.68 -11.90
CA LEU A 9 -36.56 4.50 -11.98
C LEU A 9 -35.09 4.88 -12.23
N CYS A 10 -34.83 5.88 -13.09
CA CYS A 10 -33.50 6.47 -13.25
C CYS A 10 -33.04 7.22 -11.99
N ALA A 11 -33.93 7.93 -11.30
CA ALA A 11 -33.60 8.60 -10.04
C ALA A 11 -33.24 7.59 -8.94
N CYS A 12 -33.96 6.47 -8.81
CA CYS A 12 -33.62 5.41 -7.85
C CYS A 12 -32.28 4.73 -8.18
N LEU A 13 -31.99 4.48 -9.47
CA LEU A 13 -30.69 3.95 -9.90
C LEU A 13 -29.53 4.93 -9.63
N LEU A 14 -29.75 6.23 -9.81
CA LEU A 14 -28.73 7.26 -9.53
C LEU A 14 -28.49 7.46 -8.03
N VAL A 15 -29.51 7.30 -7.17
CA VAL A 15 -29.34 7.43 -5.70
C VAL A 15 -28.57 6.25 -5.09
N THR A 16 -28.58 5.06 -5.72
CA THR A 16 -27.80 3.91 -5.21
C THR A 16 -26.30 3.95 -5.50
N VAL A 17 -25.83 4.81 -6.42
CA VAL A 17 -24.40 4.91 -6.76
C VAL A 17 -23.66 5.92 -5.88
N SER A 18 -24.38 6.78 -5.13
CA SER A 18 -23.77 7.85 -4.33
C SER A 18 -23.22 7.41 -2.96
N SER A 19 -23.35 6.12 -2.56
CA SER A 19 -23.10 5.71 -1.16
C SER A 19 -21.88 4.80 -0.91
N TYR A 20 -21.05 4.50 -1.91
CA TYR A 20 -19.86 3.65 -1.74
C TYR A 20 -18.52 4.41 -1.76
N GLY A 21 -18.55 5.69 -1.40
CA GLY A 21 -17.35 6.44 -1.02
C GLY A 21 -17.09 6.33 0.49
N GLN A 22 -17.13 5.13 1.07
CA GLN A 22 -16.55 4.94 2.40
C GLN A 22 -15.03 5.04 2.21
N THR A 23 -14.50 6.22 2.49
CA THR A 23 -13.08 6.38 2.78
C THR A 23 -12.75 5.33 3.83
N PRO A 24 -11.85 4.36 3.56
CA PRO A 24 -11.49 3.36 4.54
C PRO A 24 -11.06 4.12 5.78
N THR A 25 -11.80 3.93 6.87
CA THR A 25 -11.43 4.51 8.15
C THR A 25 -10.00 4.04 8.42
N PRO A 26 -9.02 4.94 8.60
CA PRO A 26 -7.66 4.52 8.89
C PRO A 26 -7.73 3.66 10.15
N VAL A 27 -7.48 2.36 9.98
CA VAL A 27 -7.33 1.44 11.09
C VAL A 27 -6.10 1.92 11.83
N VAL A 28 -6.32 2.66 12.91
CA VAL A 28 -5.26 3.04 13.85
C VAL A 28 -4.60 1.72 14.27
N PRO A 29 -3.30 1.52 13.97
CA PRO A 29 -2.57 0.38 14.49
C PRO A 29 -2.66 0.46 16.01
N THR A 30 -3.35 -0.50 16.62
CA THR A 30 -3.29 -0.68 18.07
C THR A 30 -1.96 -1.36 18.35
N ASP A 31 -0.88 -0.58 18.28
CA ASP A 31 0.43 -0.98 18.79
C ASP A 31 0.39 -0.88 20.31
N LYS A 32 -0.03 -1.97 20.96
CA LYS A 32 0.50 -2.30 22.28
C LYS A 32 1.85 -3.00 22.06
N PRO A 33 2.97 -2.50 22.61
CA PRO A 33 4.19 -3.27 22.63
C PRO A 33 3.97 -4.47 23.55
N ASN A 34 3.78 -5.65 22.95
CA ASN A 34 3.74 -6.88 23.71
C ASN A 34 5.18 -7.29 24.02
N GLN A 35 5.54 -7.06 25.27
CA GLN A 35 6.81 -7.39 25.90
C GLN A 35 7.07 -8.90 25.74
N HIS A 36 8.01 -9.24 24.87
CA HIS A 36 8.39 -10.62 24.59
C HIS A 36 9.21 -11.17 25.78
N ASN A 37 8.52 -11.74 26.77
CA ASN A 37 9.14 -12.66 27.71
C ASN A 37 9.23 -14.03 27.04
N SER A 38 10.47 -14.46 26.80
CA SER A 38 10.81 -15.80 26.35
C SER A 38 10.37 -16.83 27.39
N SER A 39 9.60 -17.83 26.97
CA SER A 39 9.38 -19.06 27.72
C SER A 39 9.22 -20.23 26.74
N PRO A 40 9.60 -21.45 27.15
CA PRO A 40 10.07 -22.48 26.22
C PRO A 40 8.94 -23.25 25.54
N HIS A 41 9.25 -23.64 24.30
CA HIS A 41 8.64 -24.65 23.45
C HIS A 41 7.84 -25.73 24.19
N GLU A 42 6.52 -25.75 23.97
CA GLU A 42 5.65 -26.89 24.24
C GLU A 42 4.92 -27.25 22.93
N ASN A 43 5.26 -28.41 22.37
CA ASN A 43 4.54 -29.00 21.23
C ASN A 43 3.13 -29.39 21.67
N PRO A 44 2.12 -29.27 20.79
CA PRO A 44 1.40 -30.50 20.49
C PRO A 44 0.84 -30.65 19.05
N ALA A 45 0.75 -31.93 18.69
CA ALA A 45 -0.33 -32.60 17.96
C ALA A 45 -0.61 -32.26 16.48
N THR A 46 -0.31 -33.28 15.68
CA THR A 46 -0.83 -33.63 14.36
C THR A 46 -2.36 -33.54 14.30
N ASP A 47 -2.91 -32.66 13.45
CA ASP A 47 -4.34 -32.66 13.11
C ASP A 47 -4.52 -33.16 11.67
N THR A 48 -4.79 -34.46 11.56
CA THR A 48 -5.36 -35.10 10.38
C THR A 48 -6.87 -34.98 10.48
N ARG A 49 -7.47 -34.08 9.69
CA ARG A 49 -8.92 -34.09 9.49
C ARG A 49 -9.27 -33.87 8.02
N GLY A 50 -9.51 -34.99 7.35
CA GLY A 50 -10.26 -35.03 6.11
C GLY A 50 -11.75 -34.79 6.37
N THR A 51 -12.38 -34.14 5.41
CA THR A 51 -13.81 -34.25 5.15
C THR A 51 -13.97 -34.29 3.64
N GLU A 52 -14.33 -35.48 3.17
CA GLU A 52 -14.80 -35.76 1.82
C GLU A 52 -16.11 -34.99 1.62
N GLU A 53 -16.11 -33.95 0.79
CA GLU A 53 -17.34 -33.31 0.35
C GLU A 53 -17.95 -34.13 -0.79
N THR A 54 -19.08 -34.76 -0.48
CA THR A 54 -19.93 -35.49 -1.42
C THR A 54 -20.50 -34.57 -2.51
N PRO A 55 -20.50 -34.97 -3.79
CA PRO A 55 -21.06 -34.17 -4.87
C PRO A 55 -22.59 -34.10 -4.82
N LEU A 56 -23.14 -32.87 -4.85
CA LEU A 56 -24.57 -32.63 -4.99
C LEU A 56 -25.07 -33.06 -6.39
N ILE A 57 -25.94 -34.07 -6.45
CA ILE A 57 -26.61 -34.49 -7.68
C ILE A 57 -27.93 -33.73 -7.81
N ILE A 58 -27.98 -32.75 -8.72
CA ILE A 58 -29.21 -32.03 -9.07
C ILE A 58 -29.91 -32.79 -10.19
N LYS A 59 -31.06 -33.39 -9.89
CA LYS A 59 -31.89 -34.13 -10.86
C LYS A 59 -32.88 -33.16 -11.52
N VAL A 60 -32.55 -32.71 -12.73
CA VAL A 60 -33.41 -31.82 -13.53
C VAL A 60 -34.54 -32.63 -14.17
N LEU A 61 -35.79 -32.27 -13.88
CA LEU A 61 -36.98 -32.82 -14.55
C LEU A 61 -37.21 -32.10 -15.88
N PRO A 62 -37.48 -32.83 -16.99
CA PRO A 62 -37.86 -32.21 -18.25
C PRO A 62 -39.28 -31.62 -18.18
N PRO A 63 -39.52 -30.41 -18.74
CA PRO A 63 -40.86 -29.86 -18.85
C PRO A 63 -41.69 -30.60 -19.93
N ALA A 64 -42.98 -30.76 -19.65
CA ALA A 64 -43.94 -31.38 -20.55
C ALA A 64 -44.24 -30.48 -21.76
N ASN A 65 -44.00 -31.02 -22.95
CA ASN A 65 -44.48 -30.48 -24.23
C ASN A 65 -46.01 -30.55 -24.28
N ASN A 66 -46.66 -29.41 -24.52
CA ASN A 66 -48.00 -29.37 -25.11
C ASN A 66 -47.94 -28.42 -26.31
N GLU A 67 -47.95 -29.03 -27.50
CA GLU A 67 -48.25 -28.36 -28.76
C GLU A 67 -49.76 -28.46 -28.99
N GLU A 68 -50.43 -27.35 -29.28
CA GLU A 68 -51.57 -27.34 -30.20
C GLU A 68 -51.50 -26.09 -31.09
N PRO A 69 -51.76 -26.22 -32.40
CA PRO A 69 -51.73 -25.12 -33.34
C PRO A 69 -53.12 -24.50 -33.49
N THR A 70 -53.19 -23.17 -33.52
CA THR A 70 -54.37 -22.49 -34.07
C THR A 70 -53.96 -21.30 -34.93
N ASN A 71 -54.04 -21.54 -36.24
CA ASN A 71 -54.19 -20.52 -37.27
C ASN A 71 -55.43 -19.67 -36.98
N ASN A 72 -55.32 -18.34 -37.06
CA ASN A 72 -56.04 -17.58 -38.10
C ASN A 72 -55.80 -16.07 -38.04
N SER A 73 -55.37 -15.58 -39.20
CA SER A 73 -55.50 -14.24 -39.78
C SER A 73 -56.48 -13.24 -39.16
N SER A 74 -55.99 -12.02 -38.92
CA SER A 74 -56.67 -10.81 -39.43
C SER A 74 -55.71 -9.62 -39.49
N LYS A 75 -55.52 -9.13 -40.72
CA LYS A 75 -54.88 -7.85 -41.06
C LYS A 75 -55.61 -6.70 -40.37
N ASN A 76 -54.89 -5.90 -39.60
CA ASN A 76 -55.22 -4.49 -39.41
C ASN A 76 -53.92 -3.68 -39.26
N LYS A 77 -53.47 -3.07 -40.36
CA LYS A 77 -52.42 -2.06 -40.36
C LYS A 77 -52.99 -0.79 -39.74
N LYS A 78 -52.83 -0.62 -38.43
CA LYS A 78 -52.90 0.68 -37.76
C LYS A 78 -51.53 0.97 -37.16
N SER A 79 -51.11 2.22 -37.28
CA SER A 79 -49.78 2.75 -36.95
C SER A 79 -49.26 2.32 -35.57
N GLU A 80 -48.51 1.21 -35.56
CA GLU A 80 -47.78 0.63 -34.43
C GLU A 80 -46.29 0.92 -34.65
N SER A 81 -45.84 2.13 -34.31
CA SER A 81 -44.41 2.47 -34.42
C SER A 81 -43.78 2.93 -33.11
N ALA A 82 -44.49 2.84 -31.98
CA ALA A 82 -43.99 3.39 -30.71
C ALA A 82 -44.13 2.48 -29.46
N ASP A 83 -44.90 1.38 -29.48
CA ASP A 83 -45.15 0.56 -28.26
C ASP A 83 -44.36 -0.76 -28.19
N TRP A 84 -43.66 -1.17 -29.25
CA TRP A 84 -42.98 -2.47 -29.31
C TRP A 84 -41.80 -2.63 -28.32
N TRP A 85 -41.20 -1.54 -27.84
CA TRP A 85 -40.06 -1.59 -26.93
C TRP A 85 -40.46 -1.76 -25.46
N TRP A 86 -41.71 -1.45 -25.09
CA TRP A 86 -42.19 -1.62 -23.72
C TRP A 86 -42.43 -3.08 -23.35
N ASP A 87 -42.86 -3.90 -24.29
CA ASP A 87 -43.11 -5.32 -24.09
C ASP A 87 -41.79 -6.13 -23.92
N LYS A 88 -40.68 -5.57 -24.40
CA LYS A 88 -39.31 -6.11 -24.23
C LYS A 88 -38.50 -5.46 -23.11
N SER A 89 -39.10 -4.55 -22.35
CA SER A 89 -38.43 -3.82 -21.27
C SER A 89 -37.80 -4.69 -20.16
N PRO A 90 -38.39 -5.81 -19.69
CA PRO A 90 -37.77 -6.58 -18.59
C PRO A 90 -36.51 -7.33 -19.02
N GLU A 91 -36.50 -7.87 -20.25
CA GLU A 91 -35.33 -8.57 -20.81
C GLU A 91 -34.15 -7.61 -20.98
N ILE A 92 -34.41 -6.40 -21.50
CA ILE A 92 -33.39 -5.37 -21.68
C ILE A 92 -32.86 -4.88 -20.33
N LEU A 93 -33.75 -4.65 -19.35
CA LEU A 93 -33.35 -4.21 -18.02
C LEU A 93 -32.51 -5.27 -17.30
N LEU A 94 -32.86 -6.56 -17.43
CA LEU A 94 -32.08 -7.67 -16.89
C LEU A 94 -30.69 -7.77 -17.55
N ALA A 95 -30.61 -7.61 -18.87
CA ALA A 95 -29.34 -7.62 -19.60
C ALA A 95 -28.42 -6.47 -19.14
N LEU A 96 -28.96 -5.25 -18.99
CA LEU A 96 -28.21 -4.10 -18.49
C LEU A 96 -27.75 -4.28 -17.05
N ALA A 97 -28.63 -4.81 -16.18
CA ALA A 97 -28.27 -5.11 -14.79
C ALA A 97 -27.15 -6.16 -14.72
N THR A 98 -27.19 -7.17 -15.57
CA THR A 98 -26.16 -8.21 -15.67
C THR A 98 -24.83 -7.61 -16.13
N ILE A 99 -24.81 -6.78 -17.16
CA ILE A 99 -23.59 -6.09 -17.63
C ILE A 99 -23.03 -5.18 -16.52
N GLY A 100 -23.88 -4.42 -15.84
CA GLY A 100 -23.49 -3.57 -14.71
C GLY A 100 -22.84 -4.39 -13.59
N LEU A 101 -23.43 -5.54 -13.23
CA LEU A 101 -22.89 -6.45 -12.23
C LEU A 101 -21.50 -7.00 -12.64
N TRP A 102 -21.33 -7.36 -13.91
CA TRP A 102 -20.03 -7.82 -14.44
C TRP A 102 -18.95 -6.74 -14.34
N ILE A 103 -19.29 -5.48 -14.66
CA ILE A 103 -18.35 -4.35 -14.58
C ILE A 103 -17.92 -4.13 -13.12
N VAL A 104 -18.87 -4.09 -12.18
CA VAL A 104 -18.58 -3.91 -10.75
C VAL A 104 -17.74 -5.07 -10.21
N THR A 105 -18.09 -6.31 -10.55
CA THR A 105 -17.33 -7.50 -10.12
C THR A 105 -15.90 -7.46 -10.66
N TRP A 106 -15.71 -7.07 -11.92
CA TRP A 106 -14.38 -6.95 -12.52
C TRP A 106 -13.52 -5.87 -11.84
N GLN A 107 -14.12 -4.71 -11.51
CA GLN A 107 -13.43 -3.67 -10.75
C GLN A 107 -13.05 -4.15 -9.35
N LEU A 108 -13.94 -4.86 -8.66
CA LEU A 108 -13.69 -5.42 -7.33
C LEU A 108 -12.53 -6.44 -7.35
N VAL A 109 -12.54 -7.36 -8.32
CA VAL A 109 -11.48 -8.37 -8.48
C VAL A 109 -10.14 -7.70 -8.76
N LYS A 110 -10.10 -6.67 -9.61
CA LYS A 110 -8.88 -5.90 -9.86
C LYS A 110 -8.35 -5.22 -8.60
N GLY A 111 -9.21 -4.52 -7.85
CA GLY A 111 -8.81 -3.88 -6.59
C GLY A 111 -8.31 -4.88 -5.54
N ALA A 112 -8.94 -6.07 -5.47
CA ALA A 112 -8.49 -7.14 -4.58
C ALA A 112 -7.12 -7.69 -5.00
N GLN A 113 -6.87 -7.86 -6.30
CA GLN A 113 -5.57 -8.28 -6.83
C GLN A 113 -4.47 -7.27 -6.52
N ASP A 114 -4.73 -5.97 -6.69
CA ASP A 114 -3.75 -4.92 -6.37
C ASP A 114 -3.45 -4.85 -4.87
N THR A 115 -4.47 -5.04 -4.02
CA THR A 115 -4.31 -5.08 -2.56
C THR A 115 -3.51 -6.32 -2.13
N ALA A 116 -3.84 -7.49 -2.66
CA ALA A 116 -3.10 -8.72 -2.38
C ALA A 116 -1.65 -8.63 -2.87
N LYS A 117 -1.45 -8.01 -4.05
CA LYS A 117 -0.12 -7.74 -4.59
C LYS A 117 0.68 -6.87 -3.62
N ARG A 118 0.13 -5.73 -3.19
CA ARG A 118 0.75 -4.85 -2.18
C ARG A 118 1.11 -5.61 -0.90
N GLN A 119 0.18 -6.39 -0.35
CA GLN A 119 0.42 -7.17 0.86
C GLN A 119 1.54 -8.22 0.76
N LEU A 120 1.84 -8.70 -0.45
CA LEU A 120 2.84 -9.75 -0.68
C LEU A 120 4.19 -9.21 -1.15
N MET A 121 4.34 -7.91 -1.32
CA MET A 121 5.56 -7.30 -1.83
C MET A 121 6.63 -7.11 -0.76
N ALA A 122 7.85 -6.82 -1.20
CA ALA A 122 8.95 -6.34 -0.38
C ALA A 122 8.75 -4.86 -0.06
N TYR A 123 8.89 -4.48 1.20
CA TYR A 123 8.79 -3.10 1.67
C TYR A 123 10.05 -2.76 2.44
N VAL A 124 10.95 -1.98 1.84
CA VAL A 124 12.17 -1.55 2.54
C VAL A 124 11.88 -0.24 3.24
N TRP A 125 11.92 -0.22 4.57
CA TRP A 125 11.89 1.03 5.32
C TRP A 125 13.28 1.39 5.83
N LEU A 126 13.48 2.69 6.00
CA LEU A 126 14.72 3.29 6.46
C LEU A 126 14.44 4.02 7.76
N ASP A 127 15.29 3.80 8.76
CA ASP A 127 15.24 4.56 10.01
C ASP A 127 16.63 4.94 10.48
N THR A 128 16.74 6.01 11.26
CA THR A 128 18.00 6.49 11.82
C THR A 128 18.03 6.28 13.31
N PHE A 129 19.09 5.65 13.79
CA PHE A 129 19.33 5.43 15.20
C PHE A 129 20.61 6.16 15.64
N ILE A 130 20.61 6.68 16.86
CA ILE A 130 21.76 7.37 17.44
C ILE A 130 22.14 6.72 18.76
N LYS A 131 23.44 6.43 18.92
CA LYS A 131 23.97 5.79 20.12
C LYS A 131 25.12 6.62 20.71
N PRO A 132 25.04 7.02 21.99
CA PRO A 132 26.18 7.65 22.66
C PRO A 132 27.36 6.66 22.78
N TYR A 133 28.56 7.15 22.48
CA TYR A 133 29.80 6.40 22.63
C TYR A 133 30.87 7.27 23.32
N PRO A 134 31.62 6.73 24.30
CA PRO A 134 31.28 5.55 25.08
C PRO A 134 29.94 5.74 25.81
N SER A 135 29.29 4.65 26.24
CA SER A 135 27.95 4.73 26.87
C SER A 135 27.93 5.49 28.20
N VAL A 136 29.08 5.64 28.86
CA VAL A 136 29.26 6.44 30.07
C VAL A 136 30.17 7.62 29.72
N ASN A 137 29.67 8.85 29.87
CA ASN A 137 30.34 10.09 29.45
C ASN A 137 30.65 10.13 27.94
N PRO A 138 29.63 10.17 27.07
CA PRO A 138 29.83 10.13 25.63
C PRO A 138 30.65 11.32 25.14
N ASP A 139 31.70 11.02 24.38
CA ASP A 139 32.51 12.00 23.65
C ASP A 139 32.00 12.22 22.22
N CYS A 140 31.28 11.23 21.70
CA CYS A 140 30.65 11.28 20.39
C CYS A 140 29.33 10.49 20.36
N TYR A 141 28.59 10.69 19.28
CA TYR A 141 27.37 9.95 18.97
C TYR A 141 27.56 9.22 17.64
N ALA A 142 27.47 7.90 17.67
CA ALA A 142 27.44 7.09 16.46
C ALA A 142 26.02 7.15 15.87
N VAL A 143 25.93 7.52 14.59
CA VAL A 143 24.67 7.54 13.84
C VAL A 143 24.66 6.35 12.90
N SER A 144 23.60 5.54 13.00
CA SER A 144 23.36 4.36 12.18
C SER A 144 22.08 4.51 11.37
N LEU A 145 22.10 4.01 10.13
CA LEU A 145 20.94 3.76 9.30
C LEU A 145 20.50 2.31 9.50
N ILE A 146 19.27 2.10 9.94
CA ILE A 146 18.62 0.81 10.03
C ILE A 146 17.79 0.63 8.77
N VAL A 147 18.13 -0.38 7.98
CA VAL A 147 17.41 -0.76 6.77
C VAL A 147 16.70 -2.07 7.03
N THR A 148 15.38 -2.10 6.92
CA THR A 148 14.62 -3.33 7.19
C THR A 148 13.63 -3.61 6.08
N ASN A 149 13.49 -4.88 5.72
CA ASN A 149 12.45 -5.32 4.82
C ASN A 149 11.23 -5.81 5.61
N GLY A 150 10.16 -5.02 5.60
CA GLY A 150 8.86 -5.34 6.18
C GLY A 150 7.94 -6.22 5.37
N GLY A 151 8.32 -6.45 4.13
CA GLY A 151 7.49 -7.18 3.19
C GLY A 151 7.46 -8.67 3.46
N LYS A 152 6.68 -9.38 2.64
CA LYS A 152 6.59 -10.85 2.69
C LYS A 152 7.55 -11.53 1.71
N THR A 153 8.18 -10.77 0.83
CA THR A 153 9.11 -11.26 -0.19
C THR A 153 10.48 -10.60 -0.05
N TRP A 154 11.45 -11.10 -0.83
CA TRP A 154 12.83 -10.65 -0.78
C TRP A 154 13.00 -9.36 -1.57
N ALA A 155 13.66 -8.37 -0.97
CA ALA A 155 14.17 -7.18 -1.67
C ALA A 155 15.51 -7.52 -2.31
N ARG A 156 15.52 -7.67 -3.63
CA ARG A 156 16.69 -8.02 -4.44
C ARG A 156 17.35 -6.79 -5.01
N ASN A 157 18.64 -6.90 -5.34
CA ASN A 157 19.42 -5.80 -5.91
C ASN A 157 19.26 -4.51 -5.08
N LEU A 158 19.15 -4.65 -3.76
CA LEU A 158 19.01 -3.54 -2.84
C LEU A 158 20.32 -2.77 -2.86
N THR A 159 20.26 -1.52 -3.28
CA THR A 159 21.37 -0.59 -3.26
C THR A 159 21.01 0.56 -2.34
N ILE A 160 21.97 1.00 -1.53
CA ILE A 160 21.76 2.04 -0.54
C ILE A 160 22.79 3.13 -0.81
N GLN A 161 22.29 4.31 -1.13
CA GLN A 161 23.08 5.53 -1.17
C GLN A 161 22.73 6.31 0.09
N LYS A 162 23.73 6.81 0.81
CA LYS A 162 23.52 7.50 2.09
C LYS A 162 24.58 8.57 2.23
N ASP A 163 24.24 9.68 2.88
CA ASP A 163 25.19 10.75 3.13
C ASP A 163 24.89 11.52 4.41
N MET A 164 25.90 12.23 4.90
CA MET A 164 25.81 13.15 6.02
C MET A 164 26.14 14.55 5.51
N ILE A 165 25.10 15.34 5.26
CA ILE A 165 25.23 16.67 4.68
C ILE A 165 25.32 17.69 5.81
N GLN A 166 26.40 18.48 5.81
CA GLN A 166 26.55 19.61 6.70
C GLN A 166 26.29 20.89 5.91
N GLN A 167 25.32 21.67 6.36
CA GLN A 167 24.91 22.93 5.74
C GLN A 167 25.26 24.10 6.66
N GLU A 168 25.70 25.19 6.04
CA GLU A 168 25.94 26.45 6.73
C GLU A 168 24.62 27.15 7.07
N LEU A 169 24.68 28.08 8.03
CA LEU A 169 23.51 28.87 8.39
C LEU A 169 23.09 29.75 7.21
N GLY A 170 21.87 29.55 6.73
CA GLY A 170 21.30 30.29 5.59
C GLY A 170 21.33 29.53 4.27
N ASP A 171 21.97 28.37 4.22
CA ASP A 171 21.79 27.44 3.11
C ASP A 171 20.40 26.77 3.22
N GLU A 172 19.59 26.96 2.17
CA GLU A 172 18.25 26.41 2.02
C GLU A 172 18.20 25.30 0.96
N SER A 173 19.35 24.87 0.44
CA SER A 173 19.44 23.77 -0.52
C SER A 173 18.85 22.48 0.06
N ASP A 174 18.17 21.66 -0.75
CA ASP A 174 17.70 20.37 -0.28
C ASP A 174 18.90 19.45 -0.03
N PRO A 175 19.05 18.84 1.16
CA PRO A 175 20.17 17.96 1.43
C PRO A 175 20.22 16.73 0.50
N PHE A 176 19.13 16.33 -0.15
CA PHE A 176 19.15 15.24 -1.14
C PHE A 176 19.91 15.64 -2.43
N ASP A 177 19.82 16.90 -2.84
CA ASP A 177 20.52 17.40 -4.04
C ASP A 177 22.04 17.46 -3.84
N LEU A 178 22.48 17.47 -2.58
CA LEU A 178 23.88 17.52 -2.16
C LEU A 178 24.50 16.14 -1.92
N MET A 179 23.77 15.04 -2.18
CA MET A 179 24.29 13.68 -2.00
C MET A 179 25.39 13.36 -3.02
N GLU A 180 26.62 13.16 -2.54
CA GLU A 180 27.77 12.82 -3.40
C GLU A 180 28.22 11.37 -3.25
N GLN A 181 27.88 10.72 -2.12
CA GLN A 181 28.37 9.38 -1.85
C GLN A 181 27.97 8.36 -2.94
N PRO A 182 28.88 7.44 -3.29
CA PRO A 182 28.61 6.44 -4.30
C PRO A 182 27.51 5.48 -3.83
N ILE A 183 26.79 4.93 -4.80
CA ILE A 183 25.78 3.90 -4.56
C ILE A 183 26.49 2.66 -3.98
N GLY A 184 26.02 2.19 -2.82
CA GLY A 184 26.54 0.98 -2.18
C GLY A 184 26.38 -0.27 -3.06
N LEU A 185 27.20 -1.28 -2.79
CA LEU A 185 27.14 -2.55 -3.51
C LEU A 185 25.75 -3.19 -3.39
N PRO A 186 25.24 -3.84 -4.45
CA PRO A 186 23.95 -4.50 -4.41
C PRO A 186 23.96 -5.62 -3.37
N MET A 187 22.91 -5.66 -2.56
CA MET A 187 22.67 -6.69 -1.55
C MET A 187 21.25 -7.24 -1.68
N VAL A 188 20.93 -8.22 -0.84
CA VAL A 188 19.61 -8.85 -0.79
C VAL A 188 19.14 -8.87 0.65
N LEU A 189 17.89 -8.46 0.88
CA LEU A 189 17.28 -8.40 2.20
C LEU A 189 16.00 -9.25 2.22
N GLY A 190 16.01 -10.32 3.00
CA GLY A 190 14.88 -11.23 3.16
C GLY A 190 13.74 -10.62 4.00
N PRO A 191 12.55 -11.25 4.00
CA PRO A 191 11.41 -10.82 4.80
C PRO A 191 11.74 -10.70 6.30
N GLY A 192 11.45 -9.56 6.90
CA GLY A 192 11.71 -9.26 8.32
C GLY A 192 13.19 -9.06 8.67
N GLN A 193 14.11 -9.10 7.70
CA GLN A 193 15.53 -8.89 7.98
C GLN A 193 15.86 -7.40 8.09
N THR A 194 16.75 -7.11 9.02
CA THR A 194 17.29 -5.78 9.29
C THR A 194 18.80 -5.77 9.06
N HIS A 195 19.30 -4.69 8.47
CA HIS A 195 20.72 -4.42 8.31
C HIS A 195 21.05 -3.04 8.89
N GLU A 196 22.09 -2.97 9.72
CA GLU A 196 22.56 -1.73 10.32
C GLU A 196 23.79 -1.23 9.57
N LEU A 197 23.76 0.03 9.17
CA LEU A 197 24.80 0.69 8.39
C LEU A 197 25.26 1.96 9.11
N GLN A 198 26.55 2.11 9.39
CA GLN A 198 27.05 3.34 10.02
C GLN A 198 26.94 4.53 9.06
N LEU A 199 26.21 5.58 9.43
CA LEU A 199 26.08 6.82 8.65
C LEU A 199 27.20 7.81 8.94
N GLY A 200 27.64 7.88 10.20
CA GLY A 200 28.68 8.82 10.59
C GLY A 200 28.81 8.93 12.11
N VAL A 201 29.60 9.91 12.53
CA VAL A 201 29.85 10.21 13.94
C VAL A 201 29.61 11.71 14.16
N VAL A 202 28.99 12.06 15.29
CA VAL A 202 28.79 13.43 15.73
C VAL A 202 29.65 13.66 16.96
N GLU A 203 30.68 14.47 16.84
CA GLU A 203 31.54 14.80 17.96
C GLU A 203 30.82 15.77 18.92
N ARG A 204 31.11 15.68 20.23
CA ARG A 204 30.52 16.57 21.24
C ARG A 204 30.65 18.08 20.92
N PRO A 205 31.76 18.60 20.36
CA PRO A 205 31.85 20.02 19.98
C PRO A 205 30.81 20.41 18.92
N ASP A 206 30.52 19.52 17.98
CA ASP A 206 29.53 19.78 16.93
C ASP A 206 28.10 19.78 17.49
N VAL A 207 27.83 19.02 18.56
CA VAL A 207 26.54 19.08 19.27
C VAL A 207 26.29 20.49 19.83
N GLN A 208 27.31 21.15 20.37
CA GLN A 208 27.17 22.53 20.85
C GLN A 208 26.92 23.52 19.71
N LYS A 209 27.58 23.33 18.56
CA LYS A 209 27.33 24.15 17.37
C LYS A 209 25.91 23.95 16.83
N LEU A 210 25.43 22.71 16.79
CA LEU A 210 24.05 22.35 16.41
C LEU A 210 23.03 23.01 17.37
N ALA A 211 23.29 22.97 18.68
CA ALA A 211 22.41 23.57 19.69
C ALA A 211 22.29 25.09 19.56
N LYS A 212 23.37 25.75 19.13
CA LYS A 212 23.40 27.19 18.84
C LYS A 212 22.87 27.55 17.46
N GLY A 213 22.61 26.55 16.60
CA GLY A 213 22.22 26.77 15.21
C GLY A 213 23.35 27.28 14.31
N GLU A 214 24.62 27.14 14.73
CA GLU A 214 25.79 27.56 13.93
C GLU A 214 26.00 26.63 12.72
N ILE A 215 25.64 25.35 12.87
CA ILE A 215 25.65 24.37 11.79
C ILE A 215 24.31 23.66 11.72
N ARG A 216 23.95 23.17 10.53
CA ARG A 216 22.85 22.23 10.33
C ARG A 216 23.43 20.94 9.77
N ARG A 217 22.96 19.80 10.28
CA ARG A 217 23.38 18.49 9.77
C ARG A 217 22.15 17.66 9.42
N ALA A 218 22.11 17.17 8.20
CA ALA A 218 21.06 16.30 7.69
C ALA A 218 21.64 14.93 7.35
N TYR A 219 20.88 13.89 7.64
CA TYR A 219 21.16 12.52 7.25
C TYR A 219 20.15 12.13 6.19
N VAL A 220 20.68 11.78 5.03
CA VAL A 220 19.90 11.46 3.85
C VAL A 220 20.24 10.06 3.38
N ALA A 221 19.23 9.31 2.96
CA ALA A 221 19.42 7.98 2.41
C ALA A 221 18.38 7.67 1.34
N VAL A 222 18.83 6.99 0.30
CA VAL A 222 18.02 6.42 -0.78
C VAL A 222 18.29 4.93 -0.82
N ALA A 223 17.25 4.13 -0.63
CA ALA A 223 17.28 2.71 -0.93
C ALA A 223 16.56 2.45 -2.25
N ARG A 224 17.22 1.77 -3.19
CA ARG A 224 16.61 1.28 -4.43
C ARG A 224 16.66 -0.23 -4.47
N TYR A 225 15.55 -0.88 -4.79
CA TYR A 225 15.46 -2.34 -4.78
C TYR A 225 14.46 -2.86 -5.79
N GLN A 226 14.53 -4.17 -6.07
CA GLN A 226 13.57 -4.89 -6.89
C GLN A 226 12.84 -5.91 -6.03
N ASP A 227 11.52 -5.96 -6.15
CA ASP A 227 10.73 -7.00 -5.51
C ASP A 227 10.78 -8.30 -6.33
N THR A 228 10.74 -9.43 -5.65
CA THR A 228 10.72 -10.75 -6.27
C THR A 228 9.47 -10.98 -7.14
N LEU A 229 8.31 -10.41 -6.76
CA LEU A 229 7.07 -10.55 -7.53
C LEU A 229 6.99 -9.59 -8.72
N SER A 230 7.85 -8.57 -8.78
CA SER A 230 7.83 -7.55 -9.83
C SER A 230 9.26 -7.09 -10.15
N PRO A 231 10.12 -7.99 -10.68
CA PRO A 231 11.54 -7.70 -10.88
C PRO A 231 11.80 -6.59 -11.91
N ALA A 232 10.82 -6.32 -12.78
CA ALA A 232 10.90 -5.24 -13.77
C ALA A 232 10.71 -3.84 -13.15
N ILE A 233 10.17 -3.73 -11.94
CA ILE A 233 9.88 -2.45 -11.27
C ILE A 233 10.97 -2.21 -10.22
N ILE A 234 11.68 -1.09 -10.36
CA ILE A 234 12.61 -0.60 -9.34
C ILE A 234 11.81 0.26 -8.37
N ARG A 235 11.86 -0.11 -7.10
CA ARG A 235 11.25 0.60 -5.98
C ARG A 235 12.28 1.47 -5.30
N GLN A 236 11.82 2.58 -4.72
CA GLN A 236 12.68 3.55 -4.08
C GLN A 236 12.10 3.95 -2.73
N THR A 237 12.93 4.07 -1.71
CA THR A 237 12.56 4.62 -0.41
C THR A 237 13.56 5.70 -0.05
N GLN A 238 13.07 6.86 0.36
CA GLN A 238 13.89 8.01 0.73
C GLN A 238 13.68 8.32 2.21
N LEU A 239 14.77 8.67 2.90
CA LEU A 239 14.76 9.12 4.28
C LEU A 239 15.56 10.42 4.41
N SER A 240 14.94 11.43 4.99
CA SER A 240 15.56 12.73 5.29
C SER A 240 15.32 13.10 6.75
N ARG A 241 16.40 13.16 7.53
CA ARG A 241 16.36 13.49 8.95
C ARG A 241 17.33 14.62 9.27
N ARG A 242 16.84 15.65 9.96
CA ARG A 242 17.69 16.71 10.51
C ARG A 242 18.15 16.32 11.91
N LEU A 243 19.44 16.42 12.19
CA LEU A 243 19.97 16.26 13.54
C LEU A 243 19.84 17.60 14.28
N ASN A 244 19.26 17.56 15.48
CA ASN A 244 19.19 18.69 16.40
C ASN A 244 20.05 18.35 17.62
N GLY A 245 20.84 19.33 18.08
CA GLY A 245 21.55 19.27 19.36
C GLY A 245 20.83 20.12 20.41
N ASP A 246 21.02 19.78 21.68
CA ASP A 246 20.62 20.63 22.81
C ASP A 246 21.84 21.18 23.57
N MET A 247 21.63 22.22 24.39
CA MET A 247 22.69 22.87 25.17
C MET A 247 23.24 21.98 26.30
N GLN A 248 22.55 20.90 26.65
CA GLN A 248 23.00 19.90 27.64
C GLN A 248 23.86 18.81 26.98
N GLY A 249 24.05 18.86 25.66
CA GLY A 249 24.83 17.92 24.89
C GLY A 249 24.04 16.71 24.40
N GLY A 250 22.71 16.70 24.54
CA GLY A 250 21.82 15.71 23.95
C GLY A 250 21.59 15.97 22.46
N VAL A 251 21.10 14.94 21.78
CA VAL A 251 20.89 14.91 20.33
C VAL A 251 19.57 14.23 20.00
N SER A 252 18.87 14.72 18.98
CA SER A 252 17.60 14.16 18.52
C SER A 252 17.44 14.33 17.02
N PHE A 253 16.58 13.52 16.40
CA PHE A 253 16.23 13.68 14.99
C PHE A 253 14.88 14.39 14.83
N GLY A 254 14.88 15.41 13.96
CA GLY A 254 13.67 16.01 13.41
C GLY A 254 13.40 15.46 12.01
N TRP A 255 12.13 15.33 11.65
CA TRP A 255 11.74 15.05 10.27
C TRP A 255 11.92 16.28 9.41
N LEU A 256 12.49 16.10 8.21
CA LEU A 256 12.38 17.09 7.15
C LEU A 256 11.09 16.79 6.37
N PRO A 257 10.35 17.81 5.92
CA PRO A 257 9.12 17.58 5.16
C PRO A 257 9.40 16.95 3.78
N THR A 258 10.61 17.13 3.25
CA THR A 258 11.04 16.60 1.95
C THR A 258 11.65 15.21 2.12
N HIS A 259 11.47 14.35 1.11
CA HIS A 259 12.16 13.07 0.94
C HIS A 259 11.99 12.04 2.09
N ASN A 260 10.75 11.84 2.53
CA ASN A 260 10.33 10.79 3.47
C ASN A 260 9.19 9.96 2.88
N CYS A 261 9.47 9.31 1.77
CA CYS A 261 8.51 8.57 0.94
C CYS A 261 8.94 7.11 0.77
N ALA A 262 7.98 6.24 0.47
CA ALA A 262 8.23 4.84 0.18
C ALA A 262 7.57 4.46 -1.15
N ASP A 263 8.29 3.66 -1.94
CA ASP A 263 7.86 3.08 -3.20
C ASP A 263 7.29 4.09 -4.20
N GLU A 264 5.99 3.97 -4.46
CA GLU A 264 5.24 4.71 -5.48
C GLU A 264 4.88 6.13 -5.00
N ASP A 265 5.04 6.42 -3.70
CA ASP A 265 4.83 7.74 -3.12
C ASP A 265 6.05 8.66 -3.31
N CYS A 266 7.17 8.12 -3.81
CA CYS A 266 8.35 8.91 -4.11
C CYS A 266 8.25 9.62 -5.47
N PRO A 267 8.69 10.89 -5.57
CA PRO A 267 8.73 11.63 -6.83
C PRO A 267 9.78 11.08 -7.81
#